data_AF-A0A1H4GZ15-F1
#
_entry.id   AF-A0A1H4GZ15-F1
#
_cell.length_a   1.000
_cell.length_b   1.000
_cell.length_c   1.000
_cell.angle_alpha   90.00
_cell.angle_beta   90.00
_cell.angle_gamma   90.00
#
_symmetry.space_group_name_H-M   'P 1'
#
loop_
_entity.id
_entity.type
_entity.pdbx_description
1 polymer ?
#
loop_
_entity_poly.entity_id
_entity_poly.type
_entity_poly.pdbx_seq_one_letter_code
_entity_poly.pdbx_strand_id
1 'polypeptide(L)'
;MKKQFMLLLFLQTFYGLLHAQQDSIYQVMVAKAGLFHLQKDYVSAISTYQSAFKLRHPDALNAYKAAGAYALSGDADKSFQLLKFAIDSGWTDAEWLAADPDFALLSTRSVQEWQEIKANAFAKERKYEQTISLPELRKKINRMTLRDQQLRFNRVQALEKTEIANISLQIEKADRDHTSEARAILKKYGWPKIADIGKDGQNNFWLLVQHADHDVHFQQQALREMEKLKAGGEMNMENYAFLLDRILCNLNWKQIYGTQVIWTANGEASGFRPIIREDLADQRRRILGLVPLSTYALTYGFRYHAVSKEQAFRKDADDLAYTGILIDSAKWYYGKKQFQKVYDAYNNASMIAGGMTDEQNYQAALLFAKIAATETNPQYKSISLDFLGLIAAREQLSALQLRDASFGVLRSDQRWAGLLKSPLNKPLRTRGSQGHH
;
A
#
# COMPACT_ATOMS: atom_id res chain seq x y z
N MET A 1 -2.66 -27.28 3.91
CA MET A 1 -3.16 -26.12 4.72
C MET A 1 -2.79 -24.85 3.99
N LYS A 2 -3.77 -24.10 3.47
CA LYS A 2 -3.55 -22.86 2.71
C LYS A 2 -3.11 -21.77 3.67
N LYS A 3 -1.83 -21.37 3.63
CA LYS A 3 -1.33 -20.25 4.43
C LYS A 3 -1.65 -18.95 3.71
N GLN A 4 -2.79 -18.34 4.00
CA GLN A 4 -3.10 -16.99 3.51
C GLN A 4 -2.27 -16.00 4.36
N PHE A 5 -1.11 -15.56 3.85
CA PHE A 5 -0.36 -14.48 4.46
C PHE A 5 -0.94 -13.14 3.99
N MET A 6 -1.78 -12.53 4.81
CA MET A 6 -2.05 -11.09 4.70
C MET A 6 -1.24 -10.37 5.77
N LEU A 7 -0.39 -9.48 5.28
CA LEU A 7 0.72 -8.90 6.02
C LEU A 7 0.29 -7.59 6.69
N LEU A 8 0.24 -7.57 8.02
CA LEU A 8 0.32 -6.37 8.83
C LEU A 8 1.81 -6.02 9.00
N LEU A 9 2.38 -5.30 8.02
CA LEU A 9 3.76 -4.81 8.11
C LEU A 9 3.77 -3.45 8.80
N PHE A 10 4.40 -3.39 9.97
CA PHE A 10 4.99 -2.16 10.51
C PHE A 10 6.50 -2.41 10.62
N LEU A 11 7.35 -1.59 10.02
CA LEU A 11 8.78 -1.55 10.33
C LEU A 11 9.24 -0.08 10.39
N GLN A 12 10.47 0.18 10.84
CA GLN A 12 10.86 1.44 11.52
C GLN A 12 12.01 2.21 10.85
N THR A 13 12.14 3.48 11.25
CA THR A 13 13.21 4.46 10.92
C THR A 13 14.48 4.33 11.78
N PHE A 14 15.68 4.58 11.23
CA PHE A 14 16.98 4.56 11.95
C PHE A 14 17.95 5.74 11.64
N TYR A 15 18.92 5.98 12.55
CA TYR A 15 20.04 6.95 12.51
C TYR A 15 21.42 6.24 12.66
N GLY A 16 22.49 6.74 11.98
CA GLY A 16 23.91 6.68 12.43
C GLY A 16 24.93 5.76 11.69
N LEU A 17 26.10 6.29 11.27
CA LEU A 17 27.04 5.69 10.29
C LEU A 17 28.16 4.75 10.81
N LEU A 18 28.43 4.64 12.11
CA LEU A 18 29.35 3.61 12.68
C LEU A 18 28.60 2.40 13.26
N HIS A 19 27.28 2.53 13.40
CA HIS A 19 26.35 1.47 13.84
C HIS A 19 25.81 0.63 12.66
N ALA A 20 26.11 1.03 11.41
CA ALA A 20 25.44 0.52 10.23
C ALA A 20 25.53 -1.01 10.00
N GLN A 21 26.62 -1.66 10.40
CA GLN A 21 26.76 -3.12 10.22
C GLN A 21 25.99 -3.92 11.28
N GLN A 22 26.09 -3.54 12.56
CA GLN A 22 25.29 -4.15 13.63
C GLN A 22 23.81 -3.83 13.44
N ASP A 23 23.48 -2.61 13.01
CA ASP A 23 22.12 -2.22 12.64
C ASP A 23 21.59 -3.05 11.48
N SER A 24 22.41 -3.31 10.45
CA SER A 24 22.01 -4.18 9.33
C SER A 24 21.70 -5.60 9.79
N ILE A 25 22.52 -6.19 10.67
CA ILE A 25 22.28 -7.54 11.20
C ILE A 25 21.02 -7.56 12.08
N TYR A 26 20.85 -6.55 12.94
CA TYR A 26 19.66 -6.38 13.77
C TYR A 26 18.38 -6.33 12.91
N GLN A 27 18.37 -5.51 11.86
CA GLN A 27 17.23 -5.39 10.94
C GLN A 27 16.91 -6.71 10.23
N VAL A 28 17.94 -7.43 9.78
CA VAL A 28 17.77 -8.76 9.17
C VAL A 28 17.16 -9.75 10.17
N MET A 29 17.60 -9.75 11.43
CA MET A 29 17.06 -10.64 12.46
C MET A 29 15.61 -10.29 12.79
N VAL A 30 15.27 -9.01 13.00
CA VAL A 30 13.88 -8.58 13.25
C VAL A 30 12.97 -8.92 12.07
N ALA A 31 13.41 -8.72 10.83
CA ALA A 31 12.65 -9.10 9.64
C ALA A 31 12.34 -10.61 9.60
N LYS A 32 13.35 -11.45 9.86
CA LYS A 32 13.18 -12.91 9.95
C LYS A 32 12.27 -13.34 11.10
N ALA A 33 12.43 -12.73 12.27
CA ALA A 33 11.61 -13.03 13.44
C ALA A 33 10.12 -12.73 13.18
N GLY A 34 9.83 -11.60 12.52
CA GLY A 34 8.48 -11.26 12.07
C GLY A 34 7.92 -12.29 11.07
N LEU A 35 8.73 -12.75 10.10
CA LEU A 35 8.30 -13.80 9.18
C LEU A 35 7.99 -15.12 9.90
N PHE A 36 8.84 -15.55 10.84
CA PHE A 36 8.58 -16.76 11.63
C PHE A 36 7.31 -16.65 12.46
N HIS A 37 7.07 -15.48 13.07
CA HIS A 37 5.83 -15.21 13.79
C HIS A 37 4.62 -15.41 12.86
N LEU A 38 4.62 -14.79 11.67
CA LEU A 38 3.52 -14.94 10.69
C LEU A 38 3.34 -16.40 10.26
N GLN A 39 4.42 -17.16 10.17
CA GLN A 39 4.42 -18.59 9.84
C GLN A 39 3.93 -19.47 11.00
N LYS A 40 3.60 -18.89 12.16
CA LYS A 40 3.26 -19.55 13.42
C LYS A 40 4.40 -20.40 14.00
N ASP A 41 5.64 -20.13 13.57
CA ASP A 41 6.85 -20.73 14.15
C ASP A 41 7.37 -19.81 15.27
N TYR A 42 6.66 -19.83 16.39
CA TYR A 42 6.97 -18.95 17.52
C TYR A 42 8.32 -19.27 18.16
N VAL A 43 8.76 -20.53 18.11
CA VAL A 43 10.08 -20.95 18.65
C VAL A 43 11.21 -20.27 17.88
N SER A 44 11.19 -20.35 16.55
CA SER A 44 12.18 -19.67 15.72
C SER A 44 12.06 -18.14 15.83
N ALA A 45 10.83 -17.61 15.90
CA ALA A 45 10.61 -16.17 16.08
C ALA A 45 11.25 -15.66 17.38
N ILE A 46 10.99 -16.32 18.51
CA ILE A 46 11.52 -15.96 19.84
C ILE A 46 13.05 -16.03 19.85
N SER A 47 13.63 -17.15 19.40
CA SER A 47 15.10 -17.31 19.36
C SER A 47 15.78 -16.23 18.50
N THR A 48 15.15 -15.86 17.39
CA THR A 48 15.64 -14.81 16.50
C THR A 48 15.52 -13.43 17.15
N TYR A 49 14.40 -13.10 17.80
CA TYR A 49 14.26 -11.85 18.57
C TYR A 49 15.28 -11.74 19.69
N GLN A 50 15.48 -12.81 20.48
CA GLN A 50 16.49 -12.84 21.53
C GLN A 50 17.90 -12.56 20.99
N SER A 51 18.23 -13.14 19.83
CA SER A 51 19.51 -12.90 19.17
C SER A 51 19.64 -11.45 18.70
N ALA A 52 18.58 -10.87 18.13
CA ALA A 52 18.54 -9.45 17.75
C ALA A 52 18.73 -8.55 18.97
N PHE A 53 18.05 -8.84 20.08
CA PHE A 53 18.05 -8.00 21.28
C PHE A 53 19.38 -8.02 22.05
N LYS A 54 20.24 -9.02 21.80
CA LYS A 54 21.64 -9.01 22.26
C LYS A 54 22.52 -7.99 21.51
N LEU A 55 22.17 -7.67 20.27
CA LEU A 55 22.90 -6.68 19.46
C LEU A 55 22.46 -5.26 19.79
N ARG A 56 21.16 -5.06 20.02
CA ARG A 56 20.57 -3.76 20.32
C ARG A 56 19.28 -3.94 21.10
N HIS A 57 19.08 -3.15 22.15
CA HIS A 57 17.81 -3.14 22.89
C HIS A 57 16.62 -2.88 21.94
N PRO A 58 15.49 -3.58 22.11
CA PRO A 58 14.31 -3.30 21.33
C PRO A 58 13.79 -1.89 21.64
N ASP A 59 13.23 -1.25 20.64
CA ASP A 59 12.25 -0.17 20.81
C ASP A 59 10.87 -0.74 21.20
N ALA A 60 9.90 0.15 21.40
CA ALA A 60 8.54 -0.20 21.79
C ALA A 60 7.86 -1.20 20.83
N LEU A 61 8.00 -1.01 19.51
CA LEU A 61 7.32 -1.87 18.52
C LEU A 61 7.94 -3.27 18.49
N ASN A 62 9.27 -3.36 18.50
CA ASN A 62 9.93 -4.66 18.44
C ASN A 62 9.77 -5.44 19.76
N ALA A 63 9.71 -4.76 20.90
CA ALA A 63 9.33 -5.38 22.17
C ALA A 63 7.88 -5.89 22.15
N TYR A 64 6.94 -5.08 21.63
CA TYR A 64 5.53 -5.45 21.46
C TYR A 64 5.36 -6.72 20.60
N LYS A 65 6.00 -6.77 19.43
CA LYS A 65 5.96 -7.94 18.53
C LYS A 65 6.55 -9.19 19.16
N ALA A 66 7.66 -9.05 19.88
CA ALA A 66 8.26 -10.17 20.61
C ALA A 66 7.33 -10.65 21.73
N ALA A 67 6.65 -9.74 22.43
CA ALA A 67 5.66 -10.09 23.45
C ALA A 67 4.53 -10.94 22.87
N GLY A 68 4.03 -10.61 21.67
CA GLY A 68 3.01 -11.40 20.96
C GLY A 68 3.50 -12.83 20.67
N ALA A 69 4.75 -12.98 20.18
CA ALA A 69 5.34 -14.30 19.97
C ALA A 69 5.41 -15.13 21.26
N TYR A 70 5.81 -14.53 22.39
CA TYR A 70 5.83 -15.20 23.69
C TYR A 70 4.43 -15.56 24.21
N ALA A 71 3.44 -14.67 24.03
CA ALA A 71 2.06 -14.95 24.40
C ALA A 71 1.51 -16.17 23.65
N LEU A 72 1.75 -16.21 22.33
CA LEU A 72 1.33 -17.30 21.46
C LEU A 72 2.10 -18.62 21.71
N SER A 73 3.32 -18.55 22.23
CA SER A 73 4.07 -19.75 22.67
C SER A 73 3.69 -20.21 24.09
N GLY A 74 2.88 -19.45 24.82
CA GLY A 74 2.42 -19.78 26.18
C GLY A 74 3.30 -19.28 27.32
N ASP A 75 4.30 -18.43 27.06
CA ASP A 75 5.16 -17.82 28.08
C ASP A 75 4.60 -16.44 28.47
N ALA A 76 3.63 -16.47 29.39
CA ALA A 76 2.93 -15.28 29.85
C ALA A 76 3.86 -14.28 30.55
N ASP A 77 4.78 -14.77 31.38
CA ASP A 77 5.68 -13.93 32.17
C ASP A 77 6.61 -13.10 31.28
N LYS A 78 7.22 -13.72 30.25
CA LYS A 78 8.05 -12.99 29.28
C LYS A 78 7.23 -12.04 28.43
N SER A 79 6.01 -12.43 28.06
CA SER A 79 5.12 -11.54 27.32
C SER A 79 4.79 -10.27 28.13
N PHE A 80 4.40 -10.41 29.40
CA PHE A 80 4.12 -9.26 30.28
C PHE A 80 5.33 -8.37 30.53
N GLN A 81 6.52 -8.95 30.72
CA GLN A 81 7.77 -8.19 30.84
C GLN A 81 8.02 -7.31 29.61
N LEU A 82 7.84 -7.87 28.41
CA LEU A 82 8.04 -7.15 27.15
C LEU A 82 6.94 -6.12 26.87
N LEU A 83 5.67 -6.41 27.21
CA LEU A 83 4.58 -5.45 27.11
C LEU A 83 4.81 -4.25 28.01
N LYS A 84 5.22 -4.47 29.27
CA LYS A 84 5.58 -3.39 30.18
C LYS A 84 6.73 -2.56 29.62
N PHE A 85 7.78 -3.21 29.11
CA PHE A 85 8.90 -2.52 28.47
C PHE A 85 8.44 -1.71 27.25
N ALA A 86 7.57 -2.25 26.40
CA ALA A 86 7.04 -1.54 25.23
C ALA A 86 6.28 -0.27 25.63
N ILE A 87 5.41 -0.38 26.63
CA ILE A 87 4.65 0.74 27.21
C ILE A 87 5.60 1.80 27.79
N ASP A 88 6.60 1.38 28.56
CA ASP A 88 7.58 2.29 29.14
C ASP A 88 8.50 2.93 28.09
N SER A 89 8.69 2.28 26.95
CA SER A 89 9.47 2.75 25.80
C SER A 89 8.67 3.58 24.80
N GLY A 90 7.42 3.94 25.12
CA GLY A 90 6.61 4.85 24.30
C GLY A 90 5.61 4.17 23.35
N TRP A 91 5.12 2.98 23.67
CA TRP A 91 3.90 2.47 23.03
C TRP A 91 2.70 3.35 23.40
N THR A 92 1.97 3.85 22.41
CA THR A 92 0.93 4.85 22.62
C THR A 92 -0.47 4.40 22.22
N ASP A 93 -0.67 3.28 21.52
CA ASP A 93 -1.99 2.85 21.05
C ASP A 93 -2.60 1.77 21.98
N ALA A 94 -3.27 2.20 23.06
CA ALA A 94 -3.73 1.27 24.10
C ALA A 94 -4.95 0.45 23.66
N GLU A 95 -5.85 1.02 22.85
CA GLU A 95 -7.00 0.29 22.29
C GLU A 95 -6.54 -0.81 21.33
N TRP A 96 -5.51 -0.54 20.52
CA TRP A 96 -4.88 -1.58 19.69
C TRP A 96 -4.34 -2.72 20.54
N LEU A 97 -3.47 -2.43 21.52
CA LEU A 97 -2.88 -3.44 22.41
C LEU A 97 -3.96 -4.28 23.09
N ALA A 98 -5.01 -3.65 23.58
CA ALA A 98 -6.08 -4.33 24.31
C ALA A 98 -6.93 -5.28 23.44
N ALA A 99 -6.99 -5.02 22.13
CA ALA A 99 -7.77 -5.79 21.17
C ALA A 99 -6.92 -6.78 20.35
N ASP A 100 -5.59 -6.75 20.47
CA ASP A 100 -4.71 -7.57 19.65
C ASP A 100 -4.90 -9.07 19.96
N PRO A 101 -5.26 -9.89 18.95
CA PRO A 101 -5.54 -11.31 19.13
C PRO A 101 -4.34 -12.13 19.61
N ASP A 102 -3.11 -11.64 19.43
CA ASP A 102 -1.90 -12.32 19.92
C ASP A 102 -1.91 -12.49 21.44
N PHE A 103 -2.61 -11.60 22.16
CA PHE A 103 -2.71 -11.60 23.63
C PHE A 103 -4.00 -12.23 24.16
N ALA A 104 -4.83 -12.85 23.31
CA ALA A 104 -6.12 -13.43 23.72
C ALA A 104 -5.97 -14.44 24.87
N LEU A 105 -4.92 -15.26 24.88
CA LEU A 105 -4.65 -16.21 25.97
C LEU A 105 -4.29 -15.52 27.29
N LEU A 106 -3.53 -14.42 27.25
CA LEU A 106 -3.21 -13.66 28.47
C LEU A 106 -4.47 -13.08 29.09
N SER A 107 -5.36 -12.55 28.24
CA SER A 107 -6.61 -11.93 28.69
C SER A 107 -7.59 -12.89 29.38
N THR A 108 -7.41 -14.20 29.18
CA THR A 108 -8.29 -15.25 29.74
C THR A 108 -7.63 -16.05 30.86
N ARG A 109 -6.30 -16.22 30.85
CA ARG A 109 -5.57 -17.06 31.82
C ARG A 109 -4.88 -16.26 32.93
N SER A 110 -4.52 -15.01 32.67
CA SER A 110 -3.80 -14.11 33.59
C SER A 110 -4.56 -12.78 33.67
N VAL A 111 -5.82 -12.86 34.07
CA VAL A 111 -6.79 -11.77 33.95
C VAL A 111 -6.32 -10.53 34.72
N GLN A 112 -5.80 -10.71 35.93
CA GLN A 112 -5.39 -9.60 36.79
C GLN A 112 -4.19 -8.85 36.18
N GLU A 113 -3.13 -9.56 35.83
CA GLU A 113 -1.93 -9.00 35.22
C GLU A 113 -2.26 -8.33 33.87
N TRP A 114 -3.18 -8.91 33.09
CA TRP A 114 -3.66 -8.29 31.86
C TRP A 114 -4.42 -6.99 32.12
N GLN A 115 -5.26 -6.91 33.16
CA GLN A 115 -5.92 -5.64 33.52
C GLN A 115 -4.89 -4.58 33.94
N GLU A 116 -3.84 -4.96 34.67
CA GLU A 116 -2.77 -4.04 35.08
C GLU A 116 -2.00 -3.48 33.87
N ILE A 117 -1.65 -4.34 32.90
CA ILE A 117 -1.00 -3.90 31.65
C ILE A 117 -1.88 -2.93 30.88
N LYS A 118 -3.17 -3.24 30.69
CA LYS A 118 -4.10 -2.32 30.02
C LYS A 118 -4.21 -1.00 30.77
N ALA A 119 -4.39 -1.04 32.09
CA ALA A 119 -4.49 0.18 32.90
C ALA A 119 -3.25 1.06 32.76
N ASN A 120 -2.05 0.46 32.75
CA ASN A 120 -0.80 1.18 32.51
C ASN A 120 -0.73 1.77 31.09
N ALA A 121 -1.06 0.98 30.06
CA ALA A 121 -1.08 1.45 28.67
C ALA A 121 -2.00 2.66 28.48
N PHE A 122 -3.25 2.59 28.97
CA PHE A 122 -4.20 3.70 28.92
C PHE A 122 -3.73 4.91 29.73
N ALA A 123 -3.08 4.72 30.88
CA ALA A 123 -2.54 5.81 31.67
C ALA A 123 -1.39 6.54 30.96
N LYS A 124 -0.52 5.78 30.27
CA LYS A 124 0.60 6.32 29.48
C LYS A 124 0.11 7.03 28.22
N GLU A 125 -0.86 6.44 27.51
CA GLU A 125 -1.51 7.09 26.36
C GLU A 125 -2.16 8.42 26.76
N ARG A 126 -2.91 8.49 27.87
CA ARG A 126 -3.49 9.77 28.35
C ARG A 126 -2.45 10.85 28.62
N LYS A 127 -1.27 10.48 29.12
CA LYS A 127 -0.16 11.44 29.30
C LYS A 127 0.41 11.88 27.95
N TYR A 128 0.54 10.96 27.01
CA TYR A 128 1.01 11.26 25.65
C TYR A 128 0.03 12.14 24.87
N GLU A 129 -1.29 11.93 25.02
CA GLU A 129 -2.33 12.76 24.39
C GLU A 129 -2.20 14.24 24.76
N GLN A 130 -1.66 14.57 25.94
CA GLN A 130 -1.40 15.95 26.37
C GLN A 130 -0.22 16.61 25.64
N THR A 131 0.59 15.84 24.92
CA THR A 131 1.80 16.31 24.22
C THR A 131 1.58 16.63 22.74
N ILE A 132 0.41 16.28 22.20
CA ILE A 132 0.06 16.45 20.79
C ILE A 132 -1.09 17.46 20.62
N SER A 133 -1.18 18.09 19.44
CA SER A 133 -2.13 19.19 19.22
C SER A 133 -3.57 18.73 18.92
N LEU A 134 -3.77 17.52 18.36
CA LEU A 134 -5.06 16.98 17.94
C LEU A 134 -5.34 15.56 18.47
N PRO A 135 -5.36 15.34 19.80
CA PRO A 135 -5.55 14.00 20.39
C PRO A 135 -6.87 13.33 20.01
N GLU A 136 -7.97 14.10 19.90
CA GLU A 136 -9.26 13.54 19.49
C GLU A 136 -9.27 13.07 18.02
N LEU A 137 -8.54 13.76 17.14
CA LEU A 137 -8.38 13.33 15.76
C LEU A 137 -7.57 12.02 15.69
N ARG A 138 -6.45 11.95 16.42
CA ARG A 138 -5.66 10.72 16.57
C ARG A 138 -6.54 9.56 17.02
N LYS A 139 -7.32 9.74 18.09
CA LYS A 139 -8.19 8.70 18.64
C LYS A 139 -9.26 8.23 17.66
N LYS A 140 -9.86 9.16 16.90
CA LYS A 140 -10.80 8.82 15.82
C LYS A 140 -10.13 7.93 14.75
N ILE A 141 -8.94 8.33 14.29
CA ILE A 141 -8.19 7.60 13.27
C ILE A 141 -7.81 6.21 13.77
N ASN A 142 -7.23 6.09 14.96
CA ASN A 142 -6.81 4.80 15.53
C ASN A 142 -7.99 3.82 15.63
N ARG A 143 -9.17 4.28 16.05
CA ARG A 143 -10.39 3.46 16.11
C ARG A 143 -10.89 2.99 14.75
N MET A 144 -10.81 3.86 13.73
CA MET A 144 -11.15 3.47 12.35
C MET A 144 -10.19 2.37 11.87
N THR A 145 -8.90 2.55 12.08
CA THR A 145 -7.87 1.59 11.66
C THR A 145 -7.98 0.27 12.43
N LEU A 146 -8.28 0.30 13.73
CA LEU A 146 -8.51 -0.92 14.51
C LEU A 146 -9.68 -1.75 13.93
N ARG A 147 -10.78 -1.10 13.56
CA ARG A 147 -11.93 -1.78 12.92
C ARG A 147 -11.59 -2.34 11.54
N ASP A 148 -10.87 -1.57 10.72
CA ASP A 148 -10.35 -2.03 9.42
C ASP A 148 -9.52 -3.30 9.61
N GLN A 149 -8.57 -3.27 10.54
CA GLN A 149 -7.64 -4.36 10.73
C GLN A 149 -8.28 -5.61 11.35
N GLN A 150 -9.29 -5.44 12.21
CA GLN A 150 -10.06 -6.58 12.72
C GLN A 150 -10.81 -7.32 11.60
N LEU A 151 -11.42 -6.61 10.66
CA LEU A 151 -12.10 -7.24 9.51
C LEU A 151 -11.11 -8.03 8.65
N ARG A 152 -9.93 -7.45 8.38
CA ARG A 152 -8.87 -8.10 7.61
C ARG A 152 -8.27 -9.31 8.36
N PHE A 153 -8.10 -9.23 9.67
CA PHE A 153 -7.70 -10.36 10.49
C PHE A 153 -8.73 -11.50 10.42
N ASN A 154 -10.01 -11.20 10.63
CA ASN A 154 -11.10 -12.18 10.55
C ASN A 154 -11.14 -12.84 9.16
N ARG A 155 -10.91 -12.06 8.10
CA ARG A 155 -10.87 -12.56 6.72
C ARG A 155 -9.78 -13.61 6.49
N VAL A 156 -8.64 -13.47 7.16
CA VAL A 156 -7.51 -14.41 7.09
C VAL A 156 -7.78 -15.67 7.90
N GLN A 157 -8.48 -15.56 9.03
CA GLN A 157 -8.84 -16.72 9.85
C GLN A 157 -9.99 -17.53 9.26
N ALA A 158 -10.88 -16.91 8.48
CA ALA A 158 -12.01 -17.57 7.86
C ALA A 158 -11.59 -18.71 6.92
N LEU A 159 -12.21 -19.88 7.08
CA LEU A 159 -11.94 -21.08 6.28
C LEU A 159 -13.01 -21.32 5.21
N GLU A 160 -14.25 -20.93 5.52
CA GLU A 160 -15.40 -21.17 4.66
C GLU A 160 -15.53 -20.11 3.57
N LYS A 161 -15.78 -20.55 2.32
CA LYS A 161 -15.85 -19.64 1.15
C LYS A 161 -16.93 -18.57 1.30
N THR A 162 -18.07 -18.91 1.89
CA THR A 162 -19.20 -17.99 2.09
C THR A 162 -18.88 -16.93 3.14
N GLU A 163 -18.27 -17.32 4.26
CA GLU A 163 -17.79 -16.40 5.29
C GLU A 163 -16.72 -15.45 4.72
N ILE A 164 -15.73 -16.00 4.01
CA ILE A 164 -14.73 -15.27 3.25
C ILE A 164 -15.36 -14.21 2.36
N ALA A 165 -16.36 -14.57 1.55
CA ALA A 165 -17.03 -13.64 0.65
C ALA A 165 -17.77 -12.54 1.43
N ASN A 166 -18.47 -12.91 2.50
CA ASN A 166 -19.20 -11.96 3.34
C ASN A 166 -18.26 -10.95 4.02
N ILE A 167 -17.14 -11.40 4.60
CA ILE A 167 -16.16 -10.51 5.21
C ILE A 167 -15.50 -9.63 4.13
N SER A 168 -15.28 -10.15 2.92
CA SER A 168 -14.73 -9.34 1.81
C SER A 168 -15.67 -8.17 1.45
N LEU A 169 -16.98 -8.40 1.40
CA LEU A 169 -17.96 -7.33 1.20
C LEU A 169 -17.96 -6.30 2.36
N GLN A 170 -17.76 -6.76 3.59
CA GLN A 170 -17.63 -5.86 4.74
C GLN A 170 -16.37 -5.00 4.65
N ILE A 171 -15.23 -5.58 4.21
CA ILE A 171 -14.00 -4.84 3.96
C ILE A 171 -14.22 -3.80 2.85
N GLU A 172 -14.83 -4.18 1.72
CA GLU A 172 -15.10 -3.23 0.63
C GLU A 172 -15.99 -2.05 1.07
N LYS A 173 -17.00 -2.33 1.90
CA LYS A 173 -17.83 -1.29 2.50
C LYS A 173 -17.03 -0.40 3.46
N ALA A 174 -16.26 -1.00 4.36
CA ALA A 174 -15.43 -0.28 5.31
C ALA A 174 -14.40 0.61 4.59
N ASP A 175 -13.75 0.11 3.54
CA ASP A 175 -12.77 0.87 2.74
C ASP A 175 -13.41 2.12 2.13
N ARG A 176 -14.65 2.03 1.63
CA ARG A 176 -15.38 3.19 1.08
C ARG A 176 -15.75 4.20 2.18
N ASP A 177 -16.26 3.73 3.31
CA ASP A 177 -16.63 4.58 4.45
C ASP A 177 -15.38 5.29 5.02
N HIS A 178 -14.30 4.55 5.22
CA HIS A 178 -13.00 5.07 5.67
C HIS A 178 -12.40 6.06 4.68
N THR A 179 -12.52 5.81 3.36
CA THR A 179 -12.07 6.74 2.32
C THR A 179 -12.83 8.07 2.38
N SER A 180 -14.15 8.03 2.61
CA SER A 180 -14.97 9.25 2.79
C SER A 180 -14.50 10.09 3.98
N GLU A 181 -14.31 9.43 5.13
CA GLU A 181 -13.81 10.07 6.35
C GLU A 181 -12.39 10.59 6.21
N ALA A 182 -11.49 9.80 5.61
CA ALA A 182 -10.11 10.20 5.37
C ALA A 182 -10.03 11.41 4.43
N ARG A 183 -10.91 11.49 3.44
CA ARG A 183 -11.03 12.68 2.58
C ARG A 183 -11.50 13.92 3.36
N ALA A 184 -12.44 13.77 4.29
CA ALA A 184 -12.87 14.87 5.14
C ALA A 184 -11.74 15.37 6.04
N ILE A 185 -10.94 14.46 6.60
CA ILE A 185 -9.74 14.77 7.38
C ILE A 185 -8.72 15.52 6.50
N LEU A 186 -8.39 14.97 5.34
CA LEU A 186 -7.42 15.57 4.41
C LEU A 186 -7.83 16.97 3.97
N LYS A 187 -9.13 17.17 3.67
CA LYS A 187 -9.68 18.48 3.29
C LYS A 187 -9.57 19.51 4.42
N LYS A 188 -9.74 19.10 5.67
CA LYS A 188 -9.76 20.00 6.83
C LYS A 188 -8.36 20.31 7.36
N TYR A 189 -7.47 19.32 7.39
CA TYR A 189 -6.18 19.41 8.07
C TYR A 189 -4.97 19.32 7.13
N GLY A 190 -5.17 19.08 5.83
CA GLY A 190 -4.10 18.58 4.97
C GLY A 190 -3.68 17.18 5.42
N TRP A 191 -2.44 16.79 5.13
CA TRP A 191 -1.85 15.61 5.77
C TRP A 191 -1.49 15.94 7.23
N PRO A 192 -2.12 15.30 8.24
CA PRO A 192 -1.83 15.63 9.63
C PRO A 192 -0.37 15.32 9.99
N LYS A 193 0.27 16.22 10.73
CA LYS A 193 1.68 16.08 11.12
C LYS A 193 1.85 15.10 12.28
N ILE A 194 3.08 14.62 12.48
CA ILE A 194 3.43 13.81 13.65
C ILE A 194 3.19 14.60 14.94
N ALA A 195 3.52 15.89 14.98
CA ALA A 195 3.23 16.74 16.15
C ALA A 195 1.73 16.89 16.43
N ASP A 196 0.86 16.68 15.43
CA ASP A 196 -0.58 16.85 15.59
C ASP A 196 -1.25 15.59 16.15
N ILE A 197 -0.93 14.43 15.57
CA ILE A 197 -1.64 13.18 15.84
C ILE A 197 -0.72 12.02 16.23
N GLY A 198 0.57 12.29 16.46
CA GLY A 198 1.54 11.26 16.78
C GLY A 198 1.97 10.40 15.61
N LYS A 199 3.04 9.61 15.83
CA LYS A 199 3.57 8.67 14.82
C LYS A 199 2.58 7.55 14.51
N ASP A 200 1.92 7.04 15.53
CA ASP A 200 0.89 6.01 15.43
C ASP A 200 -0.36 6.52 14.71
N GLY A 201 -0.89 7.69 15.07
CA GLY A 201 -2.01 8.30 14.38
C GLY A 201 -1.72 8.56 12.91
N GLN A 202 -0.52 9.07 12.58
CA GLN A 202 -0.13 9.28 11.19
C GLN A 202 0.03 7.96 10.42
N ASN A 203 0.56 6.92 11.07
CA ASN A 203 0.65 5.60 10.46
C ASN A 203 -0.75 5.00 10.20
N ASN A 204 -1.63 5.08 11.19
CA ASN A 204 -2.99 4.58 11.10
C ASN A 204 -3.79 5.34 10.04
N PHE A 205 -3.59 6.66 9.92
CA PHE A 205 -4.19 7.46 8.85
C PHE A 205 -3.69 7.01 7.47
N TRP A 206 -2.38 6.80 7.33
CA TRP A 206 -1.80 6.29 6.11
C TRP A 206 -2.35 4.93 5.71
N LEU A 207 -2.59 4.03 6.66
CA LEU A 207 -3.11 2.70 6.38
C LEU A 207 -4.52 2.77 5.75
N LEU A 208 -5.39 3.65 6.29
CA LEU A 208 -6.72 3.92 5.72
C LEU A 208 -6.63 4.48 4.29
N VAL A 209 -5.69 5.40 4.04
CA VAL A 209 -5.45 5.97 2.71
C VAL A 209 -4.94 4.90 1.74
N GLN A 210 -4.00 4.06 2.18
CA GLN A 210 -3.42 3.02 1.34
C GLN A 210 -4.45 1.95 0.94
N HIS A 211 -5.41 1.64 1.80
CA HIS A 211 -6.51 0.70 1.50
C HIS A 211 -7.57 1.25 0.52
N ALA A 212 -7.49 2.54 0.17
CA ALA A 212 -8.39 3.16 -0.82
C ALA A 212 -8.03 2.82 -2.29
N ASP A 213 -7.68 1.57 -2.62
CA ASP A 213 -7.28 1.17 -3.99
C ASP A 213 -8.38 1.38 -5.04
N HIS A 214 -9.64 1.36 -4.60
CA HIS A 214 -10.79 1.67 -5.43
C HIS A 214 -10.84 3.15 -5.86
N ASP A 215 -10.04 4.02 -5.26
CA ASP A 215 -9.95 5.46 -5.54
C ASP A 215 -8.48 5.94 -5.53
N VAL A 216 -7.75 5.56 -6.59
CA VAL A 216 -6.35 6.00 -6.80
C VAL A 216 -6.21 7.53 -6.86
N HIS A 217 -7.25 8.25 -7.31
CA HIS A 217 -7.24 9.71 -7.30
C HIS A 217 -7.19 10.29 -5.89
N PHE A 218 -7.92 9.70 -4.95
CA PHE A 218 -7.78 10.06 -3.54
C PHE A 218 -6.37 9.76 -3.01
N GLN A 219 -5.80 8.61 -3.34
CA GLN A 219 -4.42 8.27 -2.97
C GLN A 219 -3.42 9.31 -3.51
N GLN A 220 -3.56 9.73 -4.78
CA GLN A 220 -2.75 10.82 -5.37
C GLN A 220 -2.94 12.16 -4.66
N GLN A 221 -4.17 12.51 -4.26
CA GLN A 221 -4.43 13.72 -3.46
C GLN A 221 -3.73 13.67 -2.11
N ALA A 222 -3.84 12.54 -1.39
CA ALA A 222 -3.17 12.34 -0.12
C ALA A 222 -1.64 12.40 -0.26
N LEU A 223 -1.09 11.77 -1.31
CA LEU A 223 0.35 11.83 -1.60
C LEU A 223 0.83 13.28 -1.84
N ARG A 224 0.08 14.11 -2.58
CA ARG A 224 0.41 15.53 -2.77
C ARG A 224 0.41 16.32 -1.47
N GLU A 225 -0.47 16.00 -0.53
CA GLU A 225 -0.46 16.62 0.80
C GLU A 225 0.74 16.14 1.65
N MET A 226 1.10 14.85 1.55
CA MET A 226 2.32 14.29 2.16
C MET A 226 3.58 15.01 1.67
N GLU A 227 3.68 15.30 0.36
CA GLU A 227 4.85 15.95 -0.23
C GLU A 227 5.15 17.33 0.34
N LYS A 228 4.11 18.05 0.80
CA LYS A 228 4.28 19.36 1.47
C LYS A 228 5.07 19.26 2.78
N LEU A 229 5.15 18.08 3.39
CA LEU A 229 5.83 17.85 4.67
C LEU A 229 7.22 17.21 4.52
N LYS A 230 7.66 16.87 3.30
CA LYS A 230 8.87 16.08 3.03
C LYS A 230 10.16 16.67 3.61
N ALA A 231 10.26 18.00 3.71
CA ALA A 231 11.43 18.68 4.25
C ALA A 231 11.40 18.91 5.78
N GLY A 232 10.27 18.61 6.44
CA GLY A 232 10.01 19.07 7.80
C GLY A 232 10.19 18.05 8.92
N GLY A 233 10.47 16.77 8.62
CA GLY A 233 10.55 15.71 9.63
C GLY A 233 9.21 15.34 10.29
N GLU A 234 8.12 15.97 9.87
CA GLU A 234 6.76 15.80 10.41
C GLU A 234 5.97 14.67 9.72
N MET A 235 6.67 13.79 9.00
CA MET A 235 6.08 12.69 8.26
C MET A 235 6.95 11.44 8.28
N ASN A 236 6.30 10.27 8.36
CA ASN A 236 6.96 9.00 8.10
C ASN A 236 7.28 8.83 6.60
N MET A 237 8.57 8.93 6.25
CA MET A 237 9.05 8.80 4.87
C MET A 237 8.89 7.39 4.29
N GLU A 238 8.79 6.35 5.12
CA GLU A 238 8.48 5.00 4.67
C GLU A 238 7.04 4.93 4.14
N ASN A 239 6.10 5.47 4.88
CA ASN A 239 4.70 5.54 4.45
C ASN A 239 4.53 6.30 3.13
N TYR A 240 5.33 7.36 2.93
CA TYR A 240 5.39 8.05 1.64
C TYR A 240 5.86 7.14 0.50
N ALA A 241 6.97 6.41 0.71
CA ALA A 241 7.53 5.51 -0.30
C ALA A 241 6.55 4.39 -0.67
N PHE A 242 5.89 3.80 0.32
CA PHE A 242 4.90 2.75 0.11
C PHE A 242 3.66 3.25 -0.64
N LEU A 243 3.12 4.41 -0.25
CA LEU A 243 1.94 4.96 -0.93
C LEU A 243 2.27 5.33 -2.38
N LEU A 244 3.42 5.96 -2.62
CA LEU A 244 3.88 6.29 -3.97
C LEU A 244 3.99 5.04 -4.84
N ASP A 245 4.74 4.04 -4.39
CA ASP A 245 4.93 2.80 -5.13
C ASP A 245 3.61 2.07 -5.41
N ARG A 246 2.67 2.06 -4.45
CA ARG A 246 1.33 1.49 -4.62
C ARG A 246 0.53 2.23 -5.69
N ILE A 247 0.53 3.56 -5.67
CA ILE A 247 -0.11 4.39 -6.70
C ILE A 247 0.49 4.08 -8.07
N LEU A 248 1.82 4.10 -8.20
CA LEU A 248 2.51 3.79 -9.47
C LEU A 248 2.12 2.41 -9.99
N CYS A 249 2.15 1.42 -9.11
CA CYS A 249 1.76 0.04 -9.41
C CYS A 249 0.29 -0.10 -9.85
N ASN A 250 -0.64 0.61 -9.21
CA ASN A 250 -2.06 0.63 -9.56
C ASN A 250 -2.32 1.36 -10.89
N LEU A 251 -1.47 2.34 -11.23
CA LEU A 251 -1.48 3.05 -12.51
C LEU A 251 -0.66 2.34 -13.59
N ASN A 252 -0.29 1.07 -13.38
CA ASN A 252 0.50 0.26 -14.30
C ASN A 252 1.84 0.92 -14.70
N TRP A 253 2.47 1.63 -13.78
CA TRP A 253 3.84 2.12 -13.87
C TRP A 253 4.78 1.24 -13.03
N LYS A 254 6.08 1.31 -13.34
CA LYS A 254 7.11 0.72 -12.50
C LYS A 254 7.20 1.50 -11.18
N GLN A 255 7.42 0.79 -10.08
CA GLN A 255 7.60 1.40 -8.77
C GLN A 255 9.01 2.00 -8.60
N ILE A 256 9.20 2.84 -7.59
CA ILE A 256 10.46 3.57 -7.36
C ILE A 256 11.29 2.95 -6.24
N TYR A 257 10.68 2.56 -5.12
CA TYR A 257 11.40 2.11 -3.93
C TYR A 257 11.34 0.60 -3.71
N GLY A 258 10.51 -0.13 -4.45
CA GLY A 258 10.42 -1.59 -4.35
C GLY A 258 9.61 -2.07 -3.14
N THR A 259 8.56 -1.35 -2.76
CA THR A 259 7.69 -1.70 -1.61
C THR A 259 6.58 -2.71 -1.98
N GLN A 260 6.23 -2.82 -3.26
CA GLN A 260 5.19 -3.72 -3.74
C GLN A 260 5.78 -5.03 -4.27
N VAL A 261 5.16 -6.15 -3.89
CA VAL A 261 5.59 -7.51 -4.28
C VAL A 261 4.57 -8.20 -5.18
N ILE A 262 5.01 -9.24 -5.89
CA ILE A 262 4.17 -10.11 -6.70
C ILE A 262 3.68 -11.25 -5.81
N TRP A 263 2.39 -11.27 -5.52
CA TRP A 263 1.75 -12.35 -4.76
C TRP A 263 1.36 -13.51 -5.68
N THR A 264 1.72 -14.71 -5.27
CA THR A 264 1.30 -15.97 -5.91
C THR A 264 -0.13 -16.33 -5.48
N ALA A 265 -0.77 -17.25 -6.21
CA ALA A 265 -2.09 -17.77 -5.85
C ALA A 265 -2.14 -18.44 -4.46
N ASN A 266 -0.99 -18.83 -3.92
CA ASN A 266 -0.87 -19.44 -2.60
C ASN A 266 -0.68 -18.42 -1.47
N GLY A 267 -0.65 -17.11 -1.78
CA GLY A 267 -0.43 -16.06 -0.78
C GLY A 267 1.05 -15.85 -0.41
N GLU A 268 1.98 -16.36 -1.22
CA GLU A 268 3.43 -16.17 -1.03
C GLU A 268 3.94 -15.10 -1.99
N ALA A 269 4.92 -14.29 -1.57
CA ALA A 269 5.57 -13.33 -2.45
C ALA A 269 6.66 -14.01 -3.28
N SER A 270 6.66 -13.78 -4.60
CA SER A 270 7.64 -14.36 -5.55
C SER A 270 8.77 -13.41 -5.92
N GLY A 271 8.65 -12.14 -5.57
CA GLY A 271 9.62 -11.09 -5.89
C GLY A 271 9.00 -9.71 -5.83
N PHE A 272 9.78 -8.67 -6.10
CA PHE A 272 9.26 -7.31 -6.24
C PHE A 272 8.52 -7.14 -7.57
N ARG A 273 7.47 -6.31 -7.57
CA ARG A 273 6.92 -5.78 -8.84
C ARG A 273 8.01 -4.97 -9.56
N PRO A 274 7.93 -4.79 -10.90
CA PRO A 274 8.98 -4.10 -11.66
C PRO A 274 9.35 -2.72 -11.07
N ILE A 275 10.65 -2.50 -10.88
CA ILE A 275 11.22 -1.28 -10.30
C ILE A 275 11.93 -0.51 -11.39
N ILE A 276 11.63 0.79 -11.57
CA ILE A 276 12.34 1.62 -12.54
C ILE A 276 13.81 1.72 -12.13
N ARG A 277 14.77 1.50 -13.05
CA ARG A 277 16.21 1.57 -12.73
C ARG A 277 16.55 0.81 -11.44
N GLU A 278 16.21 -0.47 -11.43
CA GLU A 278 16.31 -1.35 -10.26
C GLU A 278 17.69 -1.31 -9.58
N ASP A 279 18.75 -1.11 -10.36
CA ASP A 279 20.13 -0.91 -9.90
C ASP A 279 20.30 0.27 -8.93
N LEU A 280 19.44 1.30 -9.02
CA LEU A 280 19.46 2.49 -8.19
C LEU A 280 18.40 2.48 -7.06
N ALA A 281 17.68 1.37 -6.86
CA ALA A 281 16.63 1.29 -5.86
C ALA A 281 17.18 1.49 -4.44
N ASP A 282 18.25 0.78 -4.07
CA ASP A 282 18.84 0.89 -2.73
C ASP A 282 19.49 2.25 -2.47
N GLN A 283 19.95 2.96 -3.51
CA GLN A 283 20.38 4.36 -3.38
C GLN A 283 19.21 5.25 -2.97
N ARG A 284 18.06 5.11 -3.64
CA ARG A 284 16.83 5.86 -3.32
C ARG A 284 16.30 5.51 -1.92
N ARG A 285 16.31 4.23 -1.57
CA ARG A 285 15.90 3.73 -0.25
C ARG A 285 16.75 4.32 0.87
N ARG A 286 18.08 4.35 0.69
CA ARG A 286 19.02 4.93 1.65
C ARG A 286 18.74 6.41 1.95
N ILE A 287 18.42 7.21 0.94
CA ILE A 287 18.09 8.64 1.11
C ILE A 287 16.87 8.83 2.02
N LEU A 288 15.93 7.89 2.00
CA LEU A 288 14.73 7.91 2.85
C LEU A 288 14.88 7.16 4.18
N GLY A 289 16.07 6.61 4.48
CA GLY A 289 16.28 5.79 5.67
C GLY A 289 15.62 4.40 5.62
N LEU A 290 15.28 3.91 4.43
CA LEU A 290 14.70 2.57 4.24
C LEU A 290 15.80 1.50 4.22
N VAL A 291 15.49 0.33 4.78
CA VAL A 291 16.41 -0.83 4.72
C VAL A 291 16.62 -1.29 3.26
N PRO A 292 17.76 -1.88 2.89
CA PRO A 292 17.98 -2.39 1.54
C PRO A 292 16.92 -3.42 1.09
N LEU A 293 16.69 -3.54 -0.22
CA LEU A 293 15.74 -4.51 -0.79
C LEU A 293 16.06 -5.95 -0.37
N SER A 294 17.34 -6.29 -0.21
CA SER A 294 17.76 -7.62 0.27
C SER A 294 17.29 -7.93 1.69
N THR A 295 17.29 -6.94 2.59
CA THR A 295 16.74 -7.07 3.94
C THR A 295 15.21 -7.06 3.90
N TYR A 296 14.62 -6.17 3.11
CA TYR A 296 13.17 -6.04 3.00
C TYR A 296 12.50 -7.29 2.42
N ALA A 297 13.10 -7.92 1.40
CA ALA A 297 12.61 -9.18 0.82
C ALA A 297 12.43 -10.30 1.85
N LEU A 298 13.25 -10.30 2.92
CA LEU A 298 13.15 -11.28 4.00
C LEU A 298 11.84 -11.17 4.78
N THR A 299 11.22 -9.99 4.88
CA THR A 299 9.91 -9.85 5.54
C THR A 299 8.80 -10.54 4.75
N TYR A 300 9.05 -10.83 3.47
CA TYR A 300 8.14 -11.51 2.56
C TYR A 300 8.54 -12.97 2.28
N GLY A 301 9.65 -13.44 2.87
CA GLY A 301 10.08 -14.83 2.74
C GLY A 301 10.81 -15.19 1.45
N PHE A 302 11.27 -14.21 0.65
CA PHE A 302 12.12 -14.47 -0.52
C PHE A 302 13.51 -13.83 -0.38
N ARG A 303 14.47 -14.36 -1.13
CA ARG A 303 15.82 -13.79 -1.21
C ARG A 303 15.91 -12.87 -2.42
N TYR A 304 16.53 -11.71 -2.22
CA TYR A 304 16.78 -10.74 -3.28
C TYR A 304 18.28 -10.54 -3.47
N HIS A 305 18.71 -10.48 -4.73
CA HIS A 305 20.07 -10.15 -5.13
C HIS A 305 20.03 -8.86 -5.92
N ALA A 306 20.93 -7.92 -5.61
CA ALA A 306 21.00 -6.65 -6.32
C ALA A 306 21.28 -6.88 -7.80
N VAL A 307 20.60 -6.11 -8.63
CA VAL A 307 20.71 -6.17 -10.09
C VAL A 307 21.80 -5.19 -10.54
N SER A 308 22.68 -5.61 -11.46
CA SER A 308 23.68 -4.73 -12.07
C SER A 308 23.03 -3.66 -12.95
N LYS A 309 23.75 -2.57 -13.21
CA LYS A 309 23.29 -1.49 -14.09
C LYS A 309 22.93 -2.01 -15.49
N GLU A 310 23.75 -2.91 -16.03
CA GLU A 310 23.57 -3.50 -17.36
C GLU A 310 22.32 -4.38 -17.40
N GLN A 311 22.10 -5.21 -16.37
CA GLN A 311 20.90 -6.04 -16.25
C GLN A 311 19.64 -5.20 -16.11
N ALA A 312 19.67 -4.14 -15.28
CA ALA A 312 18.53 -3.25 -15.09
C ALA A 312 18.17 -2.51 -16.39
N PHE A 313 19.17 -1.95 -17.08
CA PHE A 313 18.97 -1.29 -18.37
C PHE A 313 18.43 -2.25 -19.43
N ARG A 314 18.99 -3.46 -19.51
CA ARG A 314 18.54 -4.49 -20.45
C ARG A 314 17.09 -4.90 -20.18
N LYS A 315 16.72 -5.14 -18.92
CA LYS A 315 15.33 -5.46 -18.54
C LYS A 315 14.36 -4.34 -18.93
N ASP A 316 14.73 -3.09 -18.65
CA ASP A 316 13.91 -1.93 -19.04
C ASP A 316 13.76 -1.81 -20.58
N ALA A 317 14.84 -2.06 -21.33
CA ALA A 317 14.82 -2.05 -22.79
C ALA A 317 14.01 -3.21 -23.40
N ASP A 318 14.17 -4.42 -22.86
CA ASP A 318 13.48 -5.63 -23.31
C ASP A 318 11.96 -5.50 -23.07
N ASP A 319 11.53 -4.95 -21.93
CA ASP A 319 10.12 -4.66 -21.64
C ASP A 319 9.50 -3.72 -22.70
N LEU A 320 10.21 -2.65 -23.07
CA LEU A 320 9.74 -1.69 -24.07
C LEU A 320 9.73 -2.27 -25.49
N ALA A 321 10.79 -3.02 -25.86
CA ALA A 321 10.88 -3.67 -27.16
C ALA A 321 9.76 -4.70 -27.34
N TYR A 322 9.52 -5.53 -26.32
CA TYR A 322 8.46 -6.53 -26.35
C TYR A 322 7.07 -5.89 -26.40
N THR A 323 6.85 -4.79 -25.66
CA THR A 323 5.61 -4.02 -25.76
C THR A 323 5.38 -3.49 -27.18
N GLY A 324 6.43 -2.97 -27.83
CA GLY A 324 6.37 -2.53 -29.22
C GLY A 324 5.95 -3.65 -30.19
N ILE A 325 6.56 -4.83 -30.05
CA ILE A 325 6.23 -6.02 -30.86
C ILE A 325 4.76 -6.41 -30.70
N LEU A 326 4.23 -6.38 -29.47
CA LEU A 326 2.83 -6.69 -29.21
C LEU A 326 1.88 -5.67 -29.85
N ILE A 327 2.18 -4.38 -29.73
CA ILE A 327 1.39 -3.31 -30.35
C ILE A 327 1.39 -3.43 -31.88
N ASP A 328 2.53 -3.71 -32.49
CA ASP A 328 2.63 -3.86 -33.95
C ASP A 328 1.90 -5.12 -34.43
N SER A 329 1.96 -6.21 -33.65
CA SER A 329 1.15 -7.41 -33.88
C SER A 329 -0.34 -7.09 -33.83
N ALA A 330 -0.79 -6.28 -32.85
CA ALA A 330 -2.17 -5.85 -32.74
C ALA A 330 -2.64 -5.06 -33.98
N LYS A 331 -1.81 -4.14 -34.48
CA LYS A 331 -2.11 -3.40 -35.73
C LYS A 331 -2.20 -4.33 -36.94
N TRP A 332 -1.31 -5.31 -37.04
CA TRP A 332 -1.36 -6.31 -38.12
C TRP A 332 -2.65 -7.14 -38.06
N TYR A 333 -3.02 -7.66 -36.89
CA TYR A 333 -4.26 -8.42 -36.70
C TYR A 333 -5.52 -7.59 -36.97
N TYR A 334 -5.49 -6.30 -36.64
CA TYR A 334 -6.58 -5.38 -36.95
C TYR A 334 -6.81 -5.28 -38.47
N GLY A 335 -5.74 -5.14 -39.26
CA GLY A 335 -5.81 -5.15 -40.73
C GLY A 335 -6.35 -6.46 -41.31
N LYS A 336 -6.23 -7.58 -40.58
CA LYS A 336 -6.81 -8.88 -40.93
C LYS A 336 -8.21 -9.14 -40.34
N LYS A 337 -8.80 -8.15 -39.65
CA LYS A 337 -10.07 -8.26 -38.91
C LYS A 337 -10.08 -9.40 -37.86
N GLN A 338 -8.92 -9.77 -37.32
CA GLN A 338 -8.79 -10.78 -36.28
C GLN A 338 -8.87 -10.13 -34.89
N PHE A 339 -10.03 -9.56 -34.55
CA PHE A 339 -10.20 -8.66 -33.40
C PHE A 339 -9.92 -9.30 -32.03
N GLN A 340 -10.16 -10.60 -31.87
CA GLN A 340 -9.78 -11.30 -30.64
C GLN A 340 -8.25 -11.28 -30.44
N LYS A 341 -7.46 -11.45 -31.50
CA LYS A 341 -6.00 -11.38 -31.41
C LYS A 341 -5.48 -9.96 -31.20
N VAL A 342 -6.23 -8.94 -31.65
CA VAL A 342 -5.96 -7.54 -31.31
C VAL A 342 -6.08 -7.36 -29.79
N TYR A 343 -7.15 -7.89 -29.21
CA TYR A 343 -7.33 -7.92 -27.76
C TYR A 343 -6.21 -8.67 -27.05
N ASP A 344 -5.89 -9.90 -27.45
CA ASP A 344 -4.87 -10.70 -26.79
C ASP A 344 -3.50 -9.98 -26.77
N ALA A 345 -3.13 -9.35 -27.89
CA ALA A 345 -1.88 -8.60 -28.00
C ALA A 345 -1.85 -7.36 -27.08
N TYR A 346 -2.93 -6.55 -27.05
CA TYR A 346 -3.01 -5.40 -26.15
C TYR A 346 -3.15 -5.78 -24.68
N ASN A 347 -3.81 -6.89 -24.37
CA ASN A 347 -3.88 -7.43 -23.02
C ASN A 347 -2.49 -7.87 -22.53
N ASN A 348 -1.71 -8.54 -23.38
CA ASN A 348 -0.33 -8.88 -23.03
C ASN A 348 0.56 -7.63 -22.88
N ALA A 349 0.35 -6.61 -23.72
CA ALA A 349 1.09 -5.36 -23.63
C ALA A 349 0.76 -4.59 -22.34
N SER A 350 -0.51 -4.60 -21.92
CA SER A 350 -0.95 -3.91 -20.70
C SER A 350 -0.45 -4.60 -19.42
N MET A 351 -0.10 -5.89 -19.46
CA MET A 351 0.52 -6.60 -18.34
C MET A 351 1.97 -6.16 -18.06
N ILE A 352 2.62 -5.44 -18.99
CA ILE A 352 4.00 -4.97 -18.83
C ILE A 352 3.96 -3.60 -18.14
N ALA A 353 4.36 -3.58 -16.86
CA ALA A 353 4.37 -2.36 -16.05
C ALA A 353 5.27 -1.27 -16.68
N GLY A 354 4.68 -0.12 -16.98
CA GLY A 354 5.35 0.99 -17.66
C GLY A 354 5.69 0.72 -19.13
N GLY A 355 5.21 -0.37 -19.73
CA GLY A 355 5.50 -0.72 -21.12
C GLY A 355 4.76 0.17 -22.13
N MET A 356 3.49 0.50 -21.84
CA MET A 356 2.67 1.34 -22.71
C MET A 356 2.63 2.80 -22.21
N THR A 357 3.03 3.72 -23.09
CA THR A 357 2.86 5.17 -22.91
C THR A 357 1.38 5.57 -22.91
N ASP A 358 1.05 6.74 -22.38
CA ASP A 358 -0.34 7.24 -22.38
C ASP A 358 -0.89 7.43 -23.79
N GLU A 359 -0.03 7.83 -24.73
CA GLU A 359 -0.39 7.91 -26.15
C GLU A 359 -0.70 6.52 -26.73
N GLN A 360 0.11 5.50 -26.45
CA GLN A 360 -0.17 4.14 -26.91
C GLN A 360 -1.46 3.57 -26.30
N ASN A 361 -1.73 3.85 -25.01
CA ASN A 361 -3.00 3.48 -24.38
C ASN A 361 -4.17 4.21 -25.05
N TYR A 362 -4.01 5.49 -25.42
CA TYR A 362 -5.04 6.26 -26.12
C TYR A 362 -5.32 5.70 -27.51
N GLN A 363 -4.27 5.34 -28.26
CA GLN A 363 -4.42 4.70 -29.57
C GLN A 363 -5.09 3.32 -29.46
N ALA A 364 -4.80 2.55 -28.40
CA ALA A 364 -5.52 1.31 -28.11
C ALA A 364 -7.01 1.58 -27.85
N ALA A 365 -7.33 2.59 -27.03
CA ALA A 365 -8.71 2.99 -26.77
C ALA A 365 -9.47 3.35 -28.06
N LEU A 366 -8.87 4.17 -28.93
CA LEU A 366 -9.44 4.52 -30.24
C LEU A 366 -9.68 3.29 -31.10
N LEU A 367 -8.72 2.37 -31.15
CA LEU A 367 -8.82 1.15 -31.94
C LEU A 367 -10.00 0.29 -31.47
N PHE A 368 -10.12 0.06 -30.15
CA PHE A 368 -11.21 -0.74 -29.59
C PHE A 368 -12.57 -0.06 -29.72
N ALA A 369 -12.65 1.27 -29.67
CA ALA A 369 -13.87 2.00 -29.96
C ALA A 369 -14.32 1.79 -31.42
N LYS A 370 -13.37 1.81 -32.36
CA LYS A 370 -13.64 1.51 -33.79
C LYS A 370 -14.10 0.08 -34.00
N ILE A 371 -13.45 -0.90 -33.35
CA ILE A 371 -13.89 -2.31 -33.38
C ILE A 371 -15.31 -2.44 -32.82
N ALA A 372 -15.59 -1.80 -31.68
CA ALA A 372 -16.90 -1.83 -31.04
C ALA A 372 -18.02 -1.15 -31.86
N ALA A 373 -17.68 -0.36 -32.87
CA ALA A 373 -18.65 0.22 -33.79
C ALA A 373 -19.09 -0.75 -34.89
N THR A 374 -18.28 -1.77 -35.18
CA THR A 374 -18.57 -2.77 -36.22
C THR A 374 -18.93 -4.13 -35.65
N GLU A 375 -18.47 -4.45 -34.44
CA GLU A 375 -18.69 -5.71 -33.75
C GLU A 375 -19.76 -5.59 -32.65
N THR A 376 -20.55 -6.64 -32.46
CA THR A 376 -21.59 -6.69 -31.42
C THR A 376 -21.06 -7.12 -30.05
N ASN A 377 -19.84 -7.67 -29.98
CA ASN A 377 -19.28 -8.13 -28.71
C ASN A 377 -19.02 -6.93 -27.78
N PRO A 378 -19.70 -6.86 -26.61
CA PRO A 378 -19.61 -5.73 -25.70
C PRO A 378 -18.21 -5.56 -25.07
N GLN A 379 -17.35 -6.59 -25.11
CA GLN A 379 -16.00 -6.54 -24.53
C GLN A 379 -15.19 -5.37 -25.09
N TYR A 380 -15.30 -5.07 -26.38
CA TYR A 380 -14.49 -4.04 -27.03
C TYR A 380 -14.83 -2.63 -26.55
N LYS A 381 -16.10 -2.36 -26.20
CA LYS A 381 -16.47 -1.11 -25.53
C LYS A 381 -15.80 -1.02 -24.16
N SER A 382 -15.81 -2.13 -23.41
CA SER A 382 -15.19 -2.16 -22.09
C SER A 382 -13.69 -1.91 -22.15
N ILE A 383 -12.97 -2.62 -23.02
CA ILE A 383 -11.53 -2.48 -23.17
C ILE A 383 -11.16 -1.03 -23.54
N SER A 384 -11.92 -0.40 -24.46
CA SER A 384 -11.71 1.00 -24.82
C SER A 384 -11.87 1.92 -23.60
N LEU A 385 -12.92 1.72 -22.79
CA LEU A 385 -13.16 2.48 -21.56
C LEU A 385 -12.11 2.21 -20.48
N ASP A 386 -11.56 1.00 -20.39
CA ASP A 386 -10.53 0.64 -19.42
C ASP A 386 -9.21 1.35 -19.75
N PHE A 387 -8.83 1.43 -21.03
CA PHE A 387 -7.69 2.24 -21.48
C PHE A 387 -7.90 3.74 -21.20
N LEU A 388 -9.07 4.30 -21.52
CA LEU A 388 -9.38 5.70 -21.19
C LEU A 388 -9.38 5.94 -19.67
N GLY A 389 -9.92 5.00 -18.90
CA GLY A 389 -9.94 5.03 -17.44
C GLY A 389 -8.53 5.07 -16.85
N LEU A 390 -7.61 4.26 -17.37
CA LEU A 390 -6.21 4.27 -16.96
C LEU A 390 -5.55 5.63 -17.22
N ILE A 391 -5.71 6.19 -18.43
CA ILE A 391 -5.11 7.49 -18.78
C ILE A 391 -5.71 8.62 -17.94
N ALA A 392 -7.02 8.56 -17.68
CA ALA A 392 -7.69 9.49 -16.77
C ALA A 392 -7.15 9.39 -15.34
N ALA A 393 -6.95 8.17 -14.82
CA ALA A 393 -6.37 7.91 -13.51
C ALA A 393 -4.92 8.40 -13.40
N ARG A 394 -4.16 8.34 -14.51
CA ARG A 394 -2.82 8.92 -14.64
C ARG A 394 -2.80 10.45 -14.75
N GLU A 395 -3.97 11.09 -14.73
CA GLU A 395 -4.11 12.55 -14.89
C GLU A 395 -3.57 13.05 -16.25
N GLN A 396 -3.63 12.21 -17.31
CA GLN A 396 -3.12 12.53 -18.66
C GLN A 396 -4.20 12.61 -19.75
N LEU A 397 -5.47 12.29 -19.45
CA LEU A 397 -6.54 12.29 -20.45
C LEU A 397 -7.17 13.68 -20.59
N SER A 398 -7.02 14.28 -21.77
CA SER A 398 -7.56 15.61 -22.07
C SER A 398 -9.01 15.61 -22.56
N ALA A 399 -9.70 16.73 -22.35
CA ALA A 399 -11.06 16.93 -22.88
C ALA A 399 -11.11 16.94 -24.41
N LEU A 400 -10.01 17.29 -25.09
CA LEU A 400 -9.91 17.26 -26.55
C LEU A 400 -9.90 15.82 -27.06
N GLN A 401 -9.12 14.94 -26.43
CA GLN A 401 -9.08 13.51 -26.76
C GLN A 401 -10.47 12.86 -26.64
N LEU A 402 -11.25 13.21 -25.60
CA LEU A 402 -12.62 12.71 -25.42
C LEU A 402 -13.62 13.16 -26.49
N ARG A 403 -13.28 14.15 -27.33
CA ARG A 403 -14.15 14.63 -28.43
C ARG A 403 -14.01 13.83 -29.72
N ASP A 404 -13.07 12.90 -29.80
CA ASP A 404 -12.91 12.06 -31.00
C ASP A 404 -14.22 11.34 -31.34
N ALA A 405 -14.62 11.42 -32.61
CA ALA A 405 -15.88 10.86 -33.10
C ALA A 405 -15.95 9.34 -32.93
N SER A 406 -14.79 8.65 -32.93
CA SER A 406 -14.68 7.21 -32.75
C SER A 406 -15.29 6.73 -31.43
N PHE A 407 -15.28 7.58 -30.40
CA PHE A 407 -15.85 7.25 -29.09
C PHE A 407 -17.38 7.37 -29.01
N GLY A 408 -18.07 7.71 -30.11
CA GLY A 408 -19.53 7.82 -30.15
C GLY A 408 -20.25 6.60 -29.57
N VAL A 409 -19.73 5.40 -29.81
CA VAL A 409 -20.30 4.12 -29.36
C VAL A 409 -20.18 3.86 -27.85
N LEU A 410 -19.38 4.66 -27.16
CA LEU A 410 -19.14 4.58 -25.71
C LEU A 410 -20.00 5.57 -24.91
N ARG A 411 -20.59 6.58 -25.56
CA ARG A 411 -21.24 7.72 -24.88
C ARG A 411 -22.43 7.33 -24.00
N SER A 412 -23.06 6.19 -24.28
CA SER A 412 -24.16 5.65 -23.48
C SER A 412 -23.69 4.87 -22.25
N ASP A 413 -22.40 4.53 -22.14
CA ASP A 413 -21.85 3.81 -20.99
C ASP A 413 -21.70 4.74 -19.78
N GLN A 414 -22.10 4.28 -18.60
CA GLN A 414 -22.03 5.07 -17.37
C GLN A 414 -20.59 5.50 -17.02
N ARG A 415 -19.58 4.68 -17.35
CA ARG A 415 -18.17 5.01 -17.12
C ARG A 415 -17.72 6.21 -17.96
N TRP A 416 -18.28 6.39 -19.15
CA TRP A 416 -18.01 7.56 -20.00
C TRP A 416 -18.36 8.88 -19.29
N ALA A 417 -19.50 8.93 -18.62
CA ALA A 417 -19.90 10.09 -17.84
C ALA A 417 -18.92 10.41 -16.69
N GLY A 418 -18.24 9.38 -16.15
CA GLY A 418 -17.16 9.54 -15.17
C GLY A 418 -15.93 10.24 -15.75
N LEU A 419 -15.49 9.85 -16.95
CA LEU A 419 -14.33 10.42 -17.64
C LEU A 419 -14.48 11.93 -17.89
N LEU A 420 -15.71 12.37 -18.20
CA LEU A 420 -16.04 13.79 -18.42
C LEU A 420 -16.03 14.64 -17.14
N LYS A 421 -16.19 14.01 -15.97
CA LYS A 421 -16.24 14.71 -14.66
C LYS A 421 -14.87 14.88 -14.02
N SER A 422 -13.81 14.32 -14.62
CA SER A 422 -12.44 14.46 -14.13
C SER A 422 -12.05 15.93 -13.95
N PRO A 423 -11.33 16.31 -12.87
CA PRO A 423 -10.93 17.70 -12.62
C PRO A 423 -10.19 18.37 -13.78
N LEU A 424 -9.43 17.59 -14.57
CA LEU A 424 -8.71 18.03 -15.77
C LEU A 424 -9.63 18.32 -16.96
N ASN A 425 -10.84 17.77 -16.95
CA ASN A 425 -11.82 17.86 -18.03
C ASN A 425 -13.00 18.79 -17.71
N LYS A 426 -12.97 19.45 -16.54
CA LYS A 426 -13.90 20.55 -16.25
C LYS A 426 -13.56 21.72 -17.17
N PRO A 427 -14.53 22.30 -17.90
CA PRO A 427 -14.27 23.54 -18.62
C PRO A 427 -13.78 24.58 -17.62
N LEU A 428 -12.67 25.26 -17.94
CA LEU A 428 -12.23 26.44 -17.22
C LEU A 428 -13.45 27.33 -17.04
N ARG A 429 -13.88 27.55 -15.80
CA ARG A 429 -14.83 28.63 -15.52
C ARG A 429 -14.15 29.90 -16.02
N THR A 430 -14.64 30.45 -17.12
CA THR A 430 -14.29 31.80 -17.54
C THR A 430 -14.56 32.68 -16.34
N ARG A 431 -13.51 33.30 -15.79
CA ARG A 431 -13.68 34.41 -14.85
C ARG A 431 -14.43 35.48 -15.64
N GLY A 432 -15.74 35.54 -15.47
CA GLY A 432 -16.55 36.65 -15.94
C GLY A 432 -15.95 37.91 -15.34
N SER A 433 -15.57 38.82 -16.23
CA SER A 433 -15.27 40.20 -15.91
C SER A 433 -16.40 40.77 -15.06
N GLN A 434 -16.17 40.96 -13.76
CA GLN A 434 -16.94 41.95 -13.02
C GLN A 434 -16.39 43.30 -13.46
N GLY A 435 -17.15 43.94 -14.36
CA GLY A 435 -16.95 45.33 -14.72
C GLY A 435 -17.15 46.20 -13.49
N HIS A 436 -16.24 47.15 -13.31
CA HIS A 436 -16.48 48.34 -12.53
C HIS A 436 -17.68 49.08 -13.12
N HIS A 437 -18.69 49.33 -12.29
CA HIS A 437 -19.43 50.59 -12.24
C HIS A 437 -19.97 50.78 -10.81
#